data_AF-A0A6J5FJL6-F1
#
_entry.id   AF-A0A6J5FJL6-F1
#
_cell.length_a   1.000
_cell.length_b   1.000
_cell.length_c   1.000
_cell.angle_alpha   90.00
_cell.angle_beta   90.00
_cell.angle_gamma   90.00
#
_symmetry.space_group_name_H-M   'P 1'
#
loop_
_entity.id
_entity.type
_entity.pdbx_description
1 polymer ?
#
loop_
_entity_poly.entity_id
_entity_poly.type
_entity_poly.pdbx_seq_one_letter_code
_entity_poly.pdbx_strand_id
1 'polypeptide(L)'
;MTQAKQRESYWHGSMHEWFGLTYAAYLVIPRTLLQGMPEEWQAKFAALLDECRETYDSSQIADNYRVNLVEGGRFVRDPLRDYRHPPALPYRESPSENGVPALPA
;
A
#
# COMPACT_ATOMS: atom_id res chain seq x y z
N MET A 1 31.82 -2.38 14.52
CA MET A 1 31.15 -3.65 14.16
C MET A 1 30.23 -3.35 12.99
N THR A 2 30.74 -3.52 11.77
CA THR A 2 30.00 -3.28 10.54
C THR A 2 29.03 -4.44 10.37
N GLN A 3 27.74 -4.24 10.61
CA GLN A 3 26.76 -5.27 10.29
C GLN A 3 26.83 -5.51 8.78
N ALA A 4 27.33 -6.68 8.40
CA ALA A 4 27.07 -7.29 7.11
C ALA A 4 25.56 -7.55 7.05
N LYS A 5 24.79 -6.51 6.72
CA LYS A 5 23.33 -6.57 6.62
C LYS A 5 23.02 -7.57 5.51
N GLN A 6 22.35 -8.65 5.89
CA GLN A 6 22.14 -9.84 5.09
C GLN A 6 21.66 -9.46 3.69
N ARG A 7 22.36 -9.94 2.67
CA ARG A 7 21.80 -10.14 1.32
C ARG A 7 20.83 -11.33 1.38
N GLU A 8 19.88 -11.30 2.31
CA GLU A 8 18.75 -12.20 2.24
C GLU A 8 18.06 -11.93 0.91
N SER A 9 17.86 -12.99 0.14
CA SER A 9 17.27 -12.92 -1.18
C SER A 9 15.94 -12.18 -1.13
N TYR A 10 15.87 -11.01 -1.75
CA TYR A 10 14.63 -10.24 -1.90
C TYR A 10 13.54 -10.99 -2.70
N TRP A 11 13.89 -12.15 -3.25
CA TRP A 11 13.04 -13.06 -4.00
C TRP A 11 12.41 -14.19 -3.15
N HIS A 12 12.45 -14.10 -1.82
CA HIS A 12 11.71 -14.99 -0.90
C HIS A 12 11.24 -14.22 0.36
N GLY A 13 10.19 -14.71 1.03
CA GLY A 13 9.66 -14.14 2.28
C GLY A 13 8.34 -13.36 2.12
N SER A 14 7.81 -12.84 3.22
CA SER A 14 6.41 -12.36 3.30
C SER A 14 6.05 -11.28 2.29
N MET A 15 6.97 -10.34 1.98
CA MET A 15 6.71 -9.31 0.97
C MET A 15 6.69 -9.88 -0.45
N HIS A 16 7.58 -10.83 -0.75
CA HIS A 16 7.60 -11.52 -2.03
C HIS A 16 6.30 -12.31 -2.23
N GLU A 17 5.87 -13.04 -1.20
CA GLU A 17 4.62 -13.80 -1.20
C GLU A 17 3.39 -12.89 -1.33
N TRP A 18 3.39 -11.72 -0.67
CA TRP A 18 2.31 -10.74 -0.76
C TRP A 18 2.15 -10.18 -2.18
N PHE A 19 3.25 -9.84 -2.86
CA PHE A 19 3.21 -9.42 -4.26
C PHE A 19 2.79 -10.57 -5.19
N GLY A 20 3.01 -11.82 -4.80
CA GLY A 20 2.62 -13.01 -5.56
C GLY A 20 3.15 -12.99 -7.00
N LEU A 21 2.35 -13.48 -7.94
CA LEU A 21 2.70 -13.53 -9.38
C LEU A 21 2.36 -12.23 -10.13
N THR A 22 2.14 -11.12 -9.44
CA THR A 22 1.63 -9.89 -10.07
C THR A 22 2.64 -9.20 -11.00
N TYR A 23 3.91 -9.66 -11.02
CA TYR A 23 5.03 -9.01 -11.72
C TYR A 23 5.13 -7.49 -11.46
N ALA A 24 4.48 -7.00 -10.40
CA ALA A 24 4.40 -5.59 -10.09
C ALA A 24 5.72 -5.12 -9.48
N ALA A 25 6.33 -4.11 -10.09
CA ALA A 25 7.55 -3.50 -9.56
C ALA A 25 7.28 -2.53 -8.40
N TYR A 26 6.03 -2.09 -8.22
CA TYR A 26 5.64 -1.07 -7.23
C TYR A 26 4.31 -1.42 -6.56
N LEU A 27 4.21 -1.12 -5.27
CA LEU A 27 2.94 -1.05 -4.55
C LEU A 27 2.39 0.37 -4.62
N VAL A 28 1.22 0.53 -5.24
CA VAL A 28 0.53 1.82 -5.32
C VAL A 28 -0.82 1.69 -4.62
N ILE A 29 -1.00 2.42 -3.53
CA ILE A 29 -2.27 2.47 -2.78
C ILE A 29 -2.75 3.93 -2.72
N PRO A 30 -3.98 4.23 -3.16
CA PRO A 30 -4.56 5.56 -2.99
C PRO A 30 -4.61 5.97 -1.52
N ARG A 31 -4.17 7.20 -1.23
CA ARG A 31 -4.23 7.78 0.13
C ARG A 31 -5.63 7.68 0.75
N THR A 32 -6.66 7.84 -0.06
CA THR A 32 -8.08 7.76 0.32
C THR A 32 -8.45 6.41 0.90
N LEU A 33 -7.93 5.32 0.34
CA LEU A 33 -8.14 3.98 0.88
C LEU A 33 -7.43 3.77 2.21
N LEU A 34 -6.19 4.27 2.34
CA LEU A 34 -5.43 4.20 3.60
C LEU A 34 -6.14 4.97 4.72
N GLN A 35 -6.62 6.18 4.43
CA GLN A 35 -7.35 7.00 5.42
C GLN A 35 -8.74 6.45 5.75
N GLY A 36 -9.30 5.60 4.90
CA GLY A 36 -10.56 4.89 5.15
C GLY A 36 -10.42 3.62 5.98
N MET A 37 -9.19 3.19 6.32
CA MET A 37 -8.96 2.04 7.19
C MET A 37 -9.38 2.36 8.64
N PRO A 38 -9.68 1.35 9.49
CA PRO A 38 -9.82 1.56 10.92
C PRO A 38 -8.57 2.22 11.53
N GLU A 39 -8.76 3.05 12.56
CA GLU A 39 -7.67 3.83 13.18
C GLU A 39 -6.49 2.96 13.65
N GLU A 40 -6.78 1.80 14.24
CA GLU A 40 -5.75 0.83 14.66
C GLU A 40 -4.86 0.39 13.48
N TRP A 41 -5.46 0.18 12.30
CA TRP A 41 -4.72 -0.24 11.11
C TRP A 41 -3.90 0.91 10.55
N GLN A 42 -4.46 2.13 10.55
CA GLN A 42 -3.72 3.33 10.16
C GLN A 42 -2.47 3.51 11.03
N ALA A 43 -2.61 3.35 12.36
CA ALA A 43 -1.50 3.47 13.30
C ALA A 43 -0.41 2.42 13.04
N LYS A 44 -0.79 1.14 12.86
CA LYS A 44 0.16 0.06 12.53
C LYS A 44 0.88 0.33 11.21
N PHE A 45 0.15 0.77 10.19
CA PHE A 45 0.73 1.06 8.89
C PHE A 45 1.68 2.26 8.92
N ALA A 46 1.32 3.32 9.65
CA ALA A 46 2.19 4.49 9.84
C ALA A 46 3.49 4.10 10.56
N ALA A 47 3.42 3.32 11.64
CA ALA A 47 4.60 2.84 12.35
C ALA A 47 5.56 2.05 11.43
N LEU A 48 5.02 1.15 10.60
CA LEU A 48 5.84 0.41 9.62
C LEU A 48 6.48 1.33 8.56
N LEU A 49 5.80 2.38 8.14
CA LEU A 49 6.36 3.36 7.21
C LEU A 49 7.50 4.16 7.85
N ASP A 50 7.37 4.52 9.13
CA ASP A 50 8.41 5.23 9.87
C ASP A 50 9.65 4.34 10.04
N GLU A 51 9.47 3.09 10.48
CA GLU A 51 10.57 2.10 10.57
C GLU A 51 11.27 1.90 9.21
N CYS A 52 10.51 1.86 8.12
CA CYS A 52 11.05 1.75 6.77
C CYS A 52 11.90 2.98 6.39
N ARG A 53 11.42 4.19 6.69
CA ARG A 53 12.15 5.45 6.44
C ARG A 53 13.42 5.56 7.28
N GLU A 54 13.41 5.05 8.50
CA GLU A 54 14.61 5.00 9.36
C GLU A 54 15.62 3.94 8.87
N THR A 55 15.13 2.86 8.27
CA THR A 55 15.97 1.72 7.85
C THR A 55 16.72 1.99 6.55
N TYR A 56 16.13 2.74 5.61
CA TYR A 56 16.67 2.98 4.28
C TYR A 56 17.02 4.45 4.08
N ASP A 57 18.16 4.70 3.44
CA ASP A 57 18.58 6.06 3.11
C ASP A 57 17.74 6.62 1.96
N SER A 58 16.67 7.33 2.32
CA SER A 58 15.75 7.97 1.36
C SER A 58 16.43 8.99 0.44
N SER A 59 17.60 9.55 0.82
CA SER A 59 18.34 10.48 -0.03
C SER A 59 18.93 9.82 -1.27
N GLN A 60 19.07 8.49 -1.27
CA GLN A 60 19.55 7.69 -2.40
C GLN A 60 18.41 7.21 -3.31
N ILE A 61 17.16 7.55 -2.98
CA ILE A 61 15.98 7.07 -3.70
C ILE A 61 15.34 8.28 -4.41
N ALA A 62 15.30 8.23 -5.75
CA ALA A 62 14.48 9.17 -6.50
C ALA A 62 13.00 8.82 -6.29
N ASP A 63 12.22 9.69 -5.64
CA ASP A 63 10.84 9.43 -5.21
C ASP A 63 9.77 10.22 -6.01
N ASN A 64 10.19 10.93 -7.06
CA ASN A 64 9.32 11.74 -7.91
C ASN A 64 8.55 10.90 -8.95
N TYR A 65 7.83 9.88 -8.50
CA TYR A 65 7.02 9.02 -9.37
C TYR A 65 5.70 9.69 -9.77
N ARG A 66 5.23 9.39 -10.98
CA ARG A 66 3.88 9.74 -11.44
C ARG A 66 3.06 8.48 -11.67
N VAL A 67 1.93 8.38 -10.97
CA VAL A 67 0.96 7.31 -11.13
C VAL A 67 -0.21 7.83 -11.97
N ASN A 68 -0.56 7.10 -13.03
CA ASN A 68 -1.74 7.37 -13.84
C ASN A 68 -2.57 6.08 -13.95
N LEU A 69 -3.89 6.21 -13.78
CA LEU A 69 -4.82 5.11 -14.01
C LEU A 69 -4.96 4.88 -15.52
N VAL A 70 -4.92 3.62 -15.93
CA VAL A 70 -5.07 3.19 -17.32
C VAL A 70 -6.20 2.18 -17.41
N GLU A 71 -7.14 2.43 -18.32
CA GLU A 71 -8.26 1.54 -18.61
C GLU A 71 -8.34 1.33 -20.12
N GLY A 72 -8.40 0.06 -20.57
CA GLY A 72 -8.42 -0.25 -22.01
C GLY A 72 -7.25 0.32 -22.81
N GLY A 73 -6.07 0.48 -22.18
CA GLY A 73 -4.89 1.09 -22.79
C GLY A 73 -4.91 2.61 -22.89
N ARG A 74 -5.90 3.30 -22.30
CA ARG A 74 -6.00 4.76 -22.30
C ARG A 74 -5.85 5.31 -20.88
N PHE A 75 -5.21 6.47 -20.77
CA PHE A 75 -5.17 7.20 -19.50
C PHE A 75 -6.56 7.72 -19.15
N VAL A 76 -7.00 7.45 -17.94
CA VAL A 76 -8.29 7.89 -17.41
C VAL A 76 -8.11 8.67 -16.12
N ARG A 77 -9.10 9.50 -15.77
CA ARG A 77 -9.11 10.21 -14.50
C ARG A 77 -9.33 9.20 -13.37
N ASP A 78 -8.35 9.08 -12.48
CA ASP A 78 -8.50 8.30 -11.26
C ASP A 78 -9.41 9.04 -10.27
N PRO A 79 -10.60 8.51 -9.93
CA PRO A 79 -11.49 9.14 -8.97
C PRO A 79 -10.94 9.09 -7.53
N LEU A 80 -10.08 8.13 -7.19
CA LEU A 80 -9.48 7.99 -5.85
C LEU A 80 -8.26 8.87 -5.63
N ARG A 81 -7.75 9.49 -6.70
CA ARG A 81 -6.62 10.43 -6.65
C ARG A 81 -6.98 11.76 -5.97
N ASP A 82 -8.24 12.18 -6.01
CA ASP A 82 -8.71 13.40 -5.34
C ASP A 82 -9.00 13.14 -3.85
N TYR A 83 -7.95 13.15 -3.04
CA TYR A 83 -8.07 12.80 -1.62
C TYR A 83 -8.79 13.84 -0.76
N ARG A 84 -9.00 15.07 -1.27
CA ARG A 84 -9.73 16.11 -0.53
C ARG A 84 -11.24 15.95 -0.70
N HIS A 85 -11.66 15.37 -1.83
CA HIS A 85 -13.06 15.11 -2.15
C HIS A 85 -13.21 13.70 -2.72
N PRO A 86 -12.93 12.65 -1.91
CA PRO A 86 -13.00 11.29 -2.41
C PRO A 86 -14.45 10.89 -2.72
N PRO A 87 -14.66 10.01 -3.71
CA PRO A 87 -15.93 9.32 -3.86
C PRO A 87 -16.19 8.41 -2.66
N ALA A 88 -17.40 7.82 -2.59
CA ALA A 88 -17.67 6.75 -1.64
C ALA A 88 -16.62 5.63 -1.77
N LEU A 89 -16.05 5.23 -0.65
CA LEU A 89 -14.99 4.22 -0.65
C LEU A 89 -15.58 2.83 -0.96
N PRO A 90 -14.93 2.04 -1.82
CA PRO A 90 -15.43 0.73 -2.23
C PRO A 90 -15.12 -0.32 -1.16
N TYR A 91 -15.72 -0.20 0.03
CA TYR A 91 -15.63 -1.24 1.05
C TYR A 91 -16.19 -2.55 0.49
N ARG A 92 -15.50 -3.66 0.75
CA ARG A 92 -16.04 -4.98 0.45
C ARG A 92 -17.33 -5.14 1.26
N GLU A 93 -18.42 -5.52 0.61
CA GLU A 93 -19.65 -5.92 1.29
C GLU A 93 -19.29 -6.99 2.32
N SER A 94 -19.69 -6.79 3.58
CA SER A 94 -19.34 -7.72 4.64
C SER A 94 -19.76 -9.14 4.20
N PRO A 95 -18.82 -10.11 4.15
CA PRO A 95 -19.21 -11.48 3.85
C PRO A 95 -20.24 -11.89 4.90
N SER A 96 -21.39 -12.39 4.47
CA SER A 96 -22.42 -12.94 5.34
C SER A 96 -21.79 -13.94 6.33
N GLU A 97 -21.68 -13.52 7.60
CA GLU A 97 -21.38 -14.24 8.84
C GLU A 97 -20.40 -15.43 8.89
N ASN A 98 -19.61 -15.74 7.87
CA ASN A 98 -18.65 -16.85 7.91
C ASN A 98 -17.19 -16.42 7.68
N GLY A 99 -16.69 -15.43 8.46
CA GLY A 99 -15.27 -15.46 8.87
C GLY A 99 -14.39 -14.20 8.74
N VAL A 100 -14.92 -12.98 8.60
CA VAL A 100 -14.09 -11.75 8.65
C VAL A 100 -14.85 -10.63 9.38
N PRO A 101 -14.23 -9.86 10.31
CA PRO A 101 -14.95 -9.05 11.29
C PRO A 101 -15.65 -7.82 10.68
N ALA A 102 -16.76 -7.44 11.32
CA ALA A 102 -17.63 -6.34 10.94
C ALA A 102 -16.91 -4.98 10.95
N LEU A 103 -17.27 -4.12 10.00
CA LEU A 103 -16.88 -2.71 9.93
C LEU A 103 -17.36 -1.99 11.21
N PRO A 104 -16.51 -1.22 11.92
CA PRO A 104 -17.01 -0.32 12.95
C PRO A 104 -17.80 0.84 12.32
N ALA A 105 -18.86 1.25 13.03
CA ALA A 105 -19.83 2.29 12.63
C ALA A 105 -19.23 3.70 12.56
#